data_AF-A0A521HBP5-F1
#
_entry.id   AF-A0A521HBP5-F1
#
_cell.length_a   1.000
_cell.length_b   1.000
_cell.length_c   1.000
_cell.angle_alpha   90.00
_cell.angle_beta   90.00
_cell.angle_gamma   90.00
#
_symmetry.space_group_name_H-M   'P 1'
#
loop_
_entity.id
_entity.type
_entity.pdbx_description
1 polymer ?
#
loop_
_entity_poly.entity_id
_entity_poly.type
_entity_poly.pdbx_seq_one_letter_code
_entity_poly.pdbx_strand_id
1 'polypeptide(L)'
;MLALLLCLAASSASAARVNVTVEGVSPELQAVILGAVELQQYTSREVSRAQVQRLYRRAEQQIRTALEPYGYYNPKLTSKLDQDGETWNARLQVDAGPAMTVTRLDLEI
;
A
#
# COMPACT_ATOMS: atom_id res chain seq x y z
N MET A 1 22.92 23.56 40.98
CA MET A 1 24.02 23.22 40.05
C MET A 1 23.62 21.92 39.36
N LEU A 2 23.73 21.87 38.03
CA LEU A 2 23.23 20.85 37.10
C LEU A 2 21.73 20.91 36.74
N ALA A 3 21.43 21.94 35.95
CA ALA A 3 20.31 21.95 35.05
C ALA A 3 20.46 20.82 34.00
N LEU A 4 19.36 20.13 33.74
CA LEU A 4 18.83 20.01 32.39
C LEU A 4 19.77 19.38 31.34
N LEU A 5 20.24 18.16 31.58
CA LEU A 5 20.73 17.26 30.51
C LEU A 5 19.57 16.42 29.96
N LEU A 6 18.45 17.10 29.65
CA LEU A 6 17.44 16.55 28.76
C LEU A 6 17.96 16.78 27.34
N CYS A 7 18.96 16.00 26.95
CA CYS A 7 19.32 15.83 25.54
C CYS A 7 18.12 15.17 24.85
N LEU A 8 17.12 16.00 24.53
CA LEU A 8 16.31 15.87 23.35
C LEU A 8 17.31 15.73 22.20
N ALA A 9 17.70 14.49 21.92
CA ALA A 9 18.00 14.07 20.58
C ALA A 9 16.71 14.34 19.80
N ALA A 10 16.55 15.58 19.36
CA ALA A 10 15.72 15.92 18.24
C ALA A 10 16.36 15.18 17.07
N SER A 11 16.08 13.88 16.97
CA SER A 11 16.17 13.17 15.71
C SER A 11 15.35 14.01 14.77
N SER A 12 16.02 14.71 13.85
CA SER A 12 15.41 15.31 12.70
C SER A 12 14.66 14.18 12.00
N ALA A 13 13.40 13.99 12.38
CA ALA A 13 12.50 13.09 11.72
C ALA A 13 12.22 13.78 10.40
N SER A 14 13.13 13.56 9.43
CA SER A 14 12.96 14.17 8.14
C SER A 14 11.67 13.64 7.54
N ALA A 15 10.91 14.58 7.03
CA ALA A 15 9.58 14.47 6.46
C ALA A 15 9.55 13.55 5.24
N ALA A 16 9.63 12.23 5.46
CA ALA A 16 9.69 11.29 4.35
C ALA A 16 8.32 11.18 3.67
N ARG A 17 8.30 11.11 2.33
CA ARG A 17 7.07 10.88 1.55
C ARG A 17 7.04 9.47 0.97
N VAL A 18 5.87 9.05 0.49
CA VAL A 18 5.70 7.77 -0.21
C VAL A 18 5.35 8.04 -1.66
N ASN A 19 5.93 7.26 -2.57
CA ASN A 19 5.47 7.11 -3.92
C ASN A 19 4.96 5.67 -4.09
N VAL A 20 3.77 5.51 -4.65
CA VAL A 20 3.15 4.19 -4.86
C VAL A 20 2.91 3.99 -6.35
N THR A 21 3.47 2.91 -6.87
CA THR A 21 3.28 2.50 -8.26
C THR A 21 2.65 1.12 -8.29
N VAL A 22 1.62 0.95 -9.13
CA VAL A 22 0.92 -0.31 -9.33
C VAL A 22 1.05 -0.70 -10.80
N GLU A 23 1.50 -1.92 -11.05
CA GLU A 23 1.82 -2.44 -12.39
C GLU A 23 1.20 -3.83 -12.60
N GLY A 24 0.96 -4.22 -13.86
CA GLY A 24 0.48 -5.56 -14.23
C GLY A 24 -1.04 -5.74 -14.30
N VAL A 25 -1.81 -4.66 -14.10
CA VAL A 25 -3.28 -4.65 -14.19
C VAL A 25 -3.80 -3.56 -15.12
N SER A 26 -5.09 -3.61 -15.46
CA SER A 26 -5.74 -2.56 -16.25
C SER A 26 -5.82 -1.24 -15.46
N PRO A 27 -5.97 -0.08 -16.15
CA PRO A 27 -6.07 1.22 -15.49
C PRO A 27 -7.22 1.32 -14.48
N GLU A 28 -8.33 0.61 -14.72
CA GLU A 28 -9.49 0.59 -13.83
C GLU A 28 -9.15 -0.12 -12.52
N LEU A 29 -8.53 -1.29 -12.59
CA LEU A 29 -8.07 -2.03 -11.41
C LEU A 29 -6.93 -1.31 -10.70
N GLN A 30 -6.07 -0.61 -11.45
CA GLN A 30 -5.03 0.22 -10.88
C GLN A 30 -5.63 1.31 -9.99
N ALA A 31 -6.69 1.98 -10.43
CA ALA A 31 -7.38 3.00 -9.65
C ALA A 31 -8.05 2.42 -8.39
N VAL A 32 -8.68 1.24 -8.51
CA VAL A 32 -9.26 0.51 -7.37
C VAL A 32 -8.19 0.20 -6.32
N ILE A 33 -7.05 -0.33 -6.76
CA ILE A 33 -5.93 -0.67 -5.88
C ILE A 33 -5.37 0.57 -5.19
N LEU A 34 -5.08 1.63 -5.95
CA LEU A 34 -4.54 2.87 -5.40
C LEU A 34 -5.50 3.52 -4.39
N GLY A 35 -6.81 3.39 -4.60
CA GLY A 35 -7.83 3.86 -3.65
C GLY A 35 -7.90 3.05 -2.35
N ALA A 36 -7.55 1.76 -2.41
CA ALA A 36 -7.64 0.85 -1.26
C ALA A 36 -6.39 0.83 -0.37
N VAL A 37 -5.20 1.06 -0.94
CA VAL A 37 -3.95 0.96 -0.19
C VAL A 37 -3.71 2.20 0.69
N GLU A 38 -3.55 1.99 2.00
CA GLU A 38 -3.32 3.08 2.96
C GLU A 38 -2.03 3.87 2.65
N LEU A 39 -1.03 3.22 2.01
CA LEU A 39 0.21 3.87 1.57
C LEU A 39 -0.03 5.09 0.67
N GLN A 40 -1.07 5.07 -0.16
CA GLN A 40 -1.37 6.15 -1.11
C GLN A 40 -1.66 7.49 -0.39
N GLN A 41 -2.15 7.43 0.85
CA GLN A 41 -2.44 8.62 1.65
C GLN A 41 -1.17 9.38 2.04
N TYR A 42 0.00 8.73 1.98
CA TYR A 42 1.32 9.27 2.33
C TYR A 42 2.11 9.82 1.14
N THR A 43 1.46 9.91 -0.02
CA THR A 43 1.99 10.67 -1.16
C THR A 43 1.92 12.19 -0.91
N SER A 44 0.96 12.64 -0.11
CA SER A 44 0.74 14.07 0.21
C SER A 44 1.02 14.45 1.67
N ARG A 45 1.54 13.52 2.49
CA ARG A 45 1.89 13.78 3.90
C ARG A 45 3.13 13.00 4.31
N GLU A 46 3.71 13.40 5.42
CA GLU A 46 4.91 12.78 5.97
C GLU A 46 4.63 11.41 6.59
N VAL A 47 5.61 10.51 6.49
CA VAL A 47 5.56 9.16 7.06
C VAL A 47 6.84 8.87 7.83
N SER A 48 6.71 8.29 9.02
CA SER A 48 7.87 7.71 9.69
C SER A 48 8.25 6.36 9.08
N ARG A 49 9.50 5.95 9.27
CA ARG A 49 10.00 4.63 8.85
C ARG A 49 9.16 3.47 9.42
N ALA A 50 8.74 3.56 10.68
CA ALA A 50 7.93 2.52 11.31
C ALA A 50 6.52 2.46 10.70
N GLN A 51 5.92 3.61 10.39
CA GLN A 51 4.63 3.69 9.71
C GLN A 51 4.70 3.10 8.30
N VAL A 52 5.64 3.53 7.46
CA VAL A 52 5.72 3.03 6.07
C VAL A 52 5.91 1.52 6.01
N GLN A 53 6.75 0.95 6.90
CA GLN A 53 6.93 -0.50 6.98
C GLN A 53 5.64 -1.23 7.39
N ARG A 54 4.89 -0.69 8.35
CA ARG A 54 3.61 -1.25 8.77
C ARG A 54 2.58 -1.19 7.65
N LEU A 55 2.47 -0.05 6.97
CA LEU A 55 1.53 0.18 5.87
C LEU A 55 1.87 -0.74 4.68
N TYR A 56 3.15 -0.85 4.34
CA TYR A 56 3.65 -1.74 3.30
C TYR A 56 3.31 -3.22 3.56
N ARG A 57 3.48 -3.71 4.80
CA ARG A 57 3.07 -5.08 5.16
C ARG A 57 1.56 -5.33 5.02
N ARG A 58 0.74 -4.28 5.09
CA ARG A 58 -0.72 -4.38 4.95
C ARG A 58 -1.19 -4.23 3.51
N ALA A 59 -0.37 -3.62 2.65
CA ALA A 59 -0.73 -3.32 1.26
C ALA A 59 -1.17 -4.57 0.50
N GLU A 60 -0.48 -5.71 0.69
CA GLU A 60 -0.85 -6.95 0.00
C GLU A 60 -2.27 -7.41 0.35
N GLN A 61 -2.62 -7.43 1.65
CA GLN A 61 -3.96 -7.81 2.10
C GLN A 61 -5.01 -6.82 1.61
N GLN A 62 -4.70 -5.52 1.62
CA GLN A 62 -5.60 -4.47 1.11
C GLN A 62 -5.89 -4.66 -0.38
N ILE A 63 -4.87 -4.99 -1.18
CA ILE A 63 -5.04 -5.26 -2.61
C ILE A 63 -5.93 -6.48 -2.82
N ARG A 64 -5.69 -7.59 -2.10
CA ARG A 64 -6.52 -8.80 -2.21
C ARG A 64 -7.99 -8.48 -1.95
N THR A 65 -8.28 -7.85 -0.82
CA THR A 65 -9.65 -7.46 -0.45
C THR A 65 -10.28 -6.47 -1.44
N ALA A 66 -9.49 -5.56 -2.02
CA ALA A 66 -9.99 -4.61 -3.01
C ALA A 66 -10.37 -5.26 -4.34
N LEU A 67 -9.72 -6.37 -4.69
CA LEU A 67 -9.92 -7.09 -5.95
C LEU A 67 -11.00 -8.18 -5.86
N GLU A 68 -11.35 -8.66 -4.67
CA GLU A 68 -12.41 -9.66 -4.43
C GLU A 68 -13.76 -9.28 -5.08
N PRO A 69 -14.29 -8.04 -4.95
CA PRO A 69 -15.58 -7.64 -5.54
C PRO A 69 -15.59 -7.70 -7.08
N TYR A 70 -14.40 -7.73 -7.70
CA TYR A 70 -14.21 -7.78 -9.14
C TYR A 70 -13.95 -9.21 -9.64
N GLY A 71 -14.07 -10.23 -8.77
CA GLY A 71 -13.94 -11.64 -9.13
C GLY A 71 -12.51 -12.18 -9.11
N TYR A 72 -11.56 -11.44 -8.53
CA TYR A 72 -10.15 -11.85 -8.44
C TYR A 72 -9.81 -12.32 -7.02
N TYR A 73 -10.09 -13.59 -6.74
CA TYR A 73 -9.89 -14.16 -5.39
C TYR A 73 -8.47 -14.64 -5.11
N ASN A 74 -7.67 -14.89 -6.14
CA ASN A 74 -6.30 -15.39 -5.98
C ASN A 74 -5.27 -14.63 -6.82
N PRO A 75 -5.18 -13.29 -6.69
CA PRO A 75 -4.16 -12.52 -7.37
C PRO A 75 -2.77 -12.92 -6.86
N LYS A 76 -1.79 -12.91 -7.76
CA LYS A 76 -0.38 -13.04 -7.41
C LYS A 76 0.20 -11.64 -7.25
N LEU A 77 0.87 -11.40 -6.12
CA LEU A 77 1.44 -10.11 -5.81
C LEU A 77 2.94 -10.25 -5.57
N THR A 78 3.71 -9.34 -6.16
CA THR A 78 5.10 -9.13 -5.80
C THR A 78 5.24 -7.65 -5.47
N SER A 79 5.74 -7.34 -4.28
CA SER A 79 5.91 -5.95 -3.87
C SER A 79 7.35 -5.67 -3.48
N LYS A 80 7.79 -4.43 -3.68
CA LYS A 80 9.10 -3.97 -3.23
C LYS A 80 8.99 -2.59 -2.63
N LEU A 81 9.69 -2.38 -1.52
CA LEU A 81 9.82 -1.09 -0.88
C LEU A 81 11.30 -0.68 -0.90
N ASP A 82 11.62 0.35 -1.66
CA ASP A 82 12.95 0.96 -1.72
C ASP A 82 12.91 2.36 -1.09
N GLN A 83 14.02 2.82 -0.51
CA GLN A 83 14.16 4.19 -0.01
C GLN A 83 15.19 4.93 -0.87
N ASP A 84 14.80 6.06 -1.44
CA ASP A 84 15.68 6.98 -2.16
C ASP A 84 15.66 8.35 -1.48
N GLY A 85 16.75 8.66 -0.76
CA GLY A 85 16.82 9.80 0.15
C GLY A 85 15.68 9.78 1.18
N GLU A 86 14.81 10.77 1.10
CA GLU A 86 13.63 10.94 1.96
C GLU A 86 12.36 10.35 1.36
N THR A 87 12.41 9.74 0.17
CA THR A 87 11.23 9.18 -0.50
C THR A 87 11.24 7.66 -0.44
N TRP A 88 10.13 7.10 0.02
CA TRP A 88 9.87 5.66 -0.03
C TRP A 88 9.14 5.31 -1.33
N ASN A 89 9.70 4.42 -2.12
CA ASN A 89 9.13 3.95 -3.37
C ASN A 89 8.55 2.55 -3.16
N ALA A 90 7.22 2.45 -3.09
CA ALA A 90 6.48 1.21 -3.01
C ALA A 90 6.02 0.78 -4.41
N ARG A 91 6.63 -0.27 -4.95
CA ARG A 91 6.22 -0.90 -6.22
C ARG A 91 5.37 -2.12 -5.92
N LEU A 92 4.17 -2.15 -6.48
CA LEU A 92 3.16 -3.18 -6.28
C LEU A 92 2.89 -3.84 -7.64
N GLN A 93 3.57 -4.94 -7.92
CA GLN A 93 3.30 -5.76 -9.10
C GLN A 93 2.12 -6.68 -8.79
N VAL A 94 1.06 -6.57 -9.58
CA VAL A 94 -0.15 -7.36 -9.41
C VAL A 94 -0.43 -8.11 -10.70
N ASP A 95 -0.57 -9.42 -10.58
CA ASP A 95 -1.16 -10.28 -11.60
C ASP A 95 -2.49 -10.76 -11.06
N ALA A 96 -3.57 -10.19 -11.59
CA ALA A 96 -4.93 -10.50 -11.16
C ALA A 96 -5.37 -11.92 -11.58
N GLY A 97 -4.70 -12.52 -12.57
CA GLY A 97 -5.16 -13.75 -13.21
C GLY A 97 -6.47 -13.59 -14.00
N PRO A 98 -7.09 -14.69 -14.46
CA PRO A 98 -8.40 -14.63 -15.10
C PRO A 98 -9.49 -14.25 -14.08
N ALA A 99 -10.38 -13.32 -14.46
CA ALA A 99 -11.53 -12.98 -13.63
C ALA A 99 -12.49 -14.18 -13.55
N MET A 100 -12.88 -14.59 -12.34
CA MET A 100 -13.93 -15.59 -12.18
C MET A 100 -15.29 -14.92 -12.36
N THR A 101 -16.01 -15.28 -13.43
CA THR A 101 -17.40 -14.86 -13.63
C THR A 101 -18.35 -15.72 -12.81
N VAL A 102 -19.26 -15.08 -12.05
CA VAL A 102 -20.36 -15.77 -11.36
C VAL A 102 -21.25 -16.42 -12.42
N THR A 103 -21.26 -17.75 -12.48
CA THR A 103 -21.96 -18.51 -13.55
C THR A 103 -23.38 -18.91 -13.15
N ARG A 104 -23.75 -18.89 -11.87
CA ARG A 104 -25.12 -19.18 -11.44
C ARG A 104 -25.45 -18.52 -10.11
N LEU A 105 -26.55 -17.77 -10.10
CA LEU A 105 -27.22 -17.28 -8.90
C LEU A 105 -28.55 -18.05 -8.81
N ASP A 106 -28.61 -19.08 -7.98
CA ASP A 106 -29.88 -19.72 -7.63
C ASP A 106 -30.50 -18.92 -6.47
N LEU A 107 -31.54 -18.15 -6.77
CA LEU A 107 -32.39 -17.49 -5.78
C LEU A 107 -33.61 -18.40 -5.57
N GLU A 108 -33.69 -19.08 -4.43
CA GLU A 108 -34.95 -19.62 -3.94
C GLU A 108 -35.63 -18.56 -3.07
N ILE A 109 -36.90 -18.27 -3.38
CA ILE A 109 -37.81 -17.39 -2.62
C ILE A 109 -38.78 -18.27 -1.85
#